data_AF-A0A413ITU4-F1
#
_entry.id   AF-A0A413ITU4-F1
#
_cell.length_a   1.000
_cell.length_b   1.000
_cell.length_c   1.000
_cell.angle_alpha   90.00
_cell.angle_beta   90.00
_cell.angle_gamma   90.00
#
_symmetry.space_group_name_H-M   'P 1'
#
loop_
_entity.id
_entity.type
_entity.pdbx_description
1 polymer ?
#
loop_
_entity_poly.entity_id
_entity_poly.type
_entity_poly.pdbx_seq_one_letter_code
_entity_poly.pdbx_strand_id
1 'polypeptide(L)'
;MKAKIISTGEILKVGYITMLRDDDSLYNASVHDIEIIDDSTDKAIDWEQRRYEIAKDALAGIISEESIPGTDPFHYIDKDVSRAIEYADELIKHLKSK
;
A
#
# COMPACT_ATOMS: atom_id res chain seq x y z
N MET A 1 3.69 -21.85 -14.25
CA MET A 1 4.40 -20.83 -13.45
C MET A 1 5.78 -20.53 -14.06
N LYS A 2 6.32 -19.34 -13.82
CA LYS A 2 7.73 -18.99 -14.14
C LYS A 2 8.46 -18.63 -12.85
N ALA A 3 9.75 -18.92 -12.76
CA ALA A 3 10.60 -18.54 -11.63
C ALA A 3 11.84 -17.80 -12.14
N LYS A 4 12.38 -16.89 -11.33
CA LYS A 4 13.60 -16.14 -11.63
C LYS A 4 14.74 -16.62 -10.74
N ILE A 5 15.87 -16.96 -11.34
CA ILE A 5 17.10 -17.24 -10.59
C ILE A 5 17.66 -15.91 -10.08
N ILE A 6 17.83 -15.77 -8.76
CA ILE A 6 18.23 -14.49 -8.16
C ILE A 6 19.62 -14.05 -8.62
N SER A 7 20.58 -14.98 -8.69
CA SER A 7 21.98 -14.67 -9.03
C SER A 7 22.19 -14.30 -10.50
N THR A 8 21.47 -14.92 -11.43
CA THR A 8 21.64 -14.70 -12.88
C THR A 8 20.57 -13.81 -13.48
N GLY A 9 19.43 -13.65 -12.80
CA GLY A 9 18.26 -12.95 -13.29
C GLY A 9 17.46 -13.71 -14.36
N GLU A 10 17.88 -14.93 -14.71
CA GLU A 10 17.25 -15.75 -15.74
C GLU A 10 15.84 -16.20 -15.32
N ILE A 11 14.89 -16.17 -16.27
CA ILE A 11 13.50 -16.56 -16.05
C ILE A 11 13.25 -17.91 -16.70
N LEU A 12 12.86 -18.91 -15.90
CA LEU A 12 12.62 -20.29 -16.33
C LEU A 12 11.15 -20.69 -16.16
N LYS A 13 10.71 -21.67 -16.94
CA LYS A 13 9.41 -22.33 -16.76
C LYS A 13 9.54 -23.44 -15.71
N VAL A 14 8.65 -23.43 -14.72
CA VAL A 14 8.65 -24.44 -13.64
C VAL A 14 7.73 -25.59 -14.02
N GLY A 15 8.24 -26.82 -13.97
CA GLY A 15 7.48 -28.05 -14.22
C GLY A 15 7.04 -28.79 -12.95
N TYR A 16 7.91 -28.83 -11.94
CA TYR A 16 7.68 -29.45 -10.64
C TYR A 16 8.35 -28.62 -9.54
N ILE A 17 7.85 -28.74 -8.31
CA ILE A 17 8.41 -28.11 -7.12
C ILE A 17 8.66 -29.19 -6.07
N THR A 18 9.84 -29.17 -5.47
CA THR A 18 10.18 -30.00 -4.31
C THR A 18 10.02 -29.17 -3.05
N MET A 19 9.21 -29.65 -2.12
CA MET A 19 8.94 -29.00 -0.83
C MET A 19 9.29 -29.95 0.31
N LEU A 20 9.53 -29.41 1.49
CA LEU A 20 9.62 -30.20 2.72
C LEU A 20 8.29 -30.11 3.45
N ARG A 21 7.82 -31.23 3.99
CA ARG A 21 6.74 -31.25 4.97
C ARG A 21 7.30 -30.93 6.36
N ASP A 22 6.40 -30.75 7.32
CA ASP A 22 6.77 -30.49 8.73
C ASP A 22 7.64 -31.59 9.37
N ASP A 23 7.63 -32.79 8.79
CA ASP A 23 8.44 -33.94 9.22
C ASP A 23 9.77 -34.07 8.44
N ASP A 24 10.19 -33.01 7.74
CA ASP A 24 11.37 -32.97 6.85
C ASP A 24 11.34 -33.99 5.70
N SER A 25 10.18 -34.62 5.42
CA SER A 25 10.06 -35.48 4.25
C SER A 25 9.93 -34.67 2.96
N LEU A 26 10.61 -35.13 1.91
CA LEU A 26 10.54 -34.51 0.60
C LEU A 26 9.18 -34.81 -0.06
N TYR A 27 8.54 -33.76 -0.55
CA TYR A 27 7.31 -33.82 -1.31
C TYR A 27 7.52 -33.18 -2.69
N ASN A 28 7.35 -33.97 -3.74
CA ASN A 28 7.38 -33.49 -5.11
C ASN A 28 5.96 -33.33 -5.61
N ALA A 29 5.59 -32.12 -6.02
CA ALA A 29 4.30 -31.86 -6.64
C ALA A 29 4.44 -31.17 -7.99
N SER A 30 3.54 -31.52 -8.91
CA SER A 30 3.36 -30.81 -10.16
C SER A 30 2.85 -29.40 -9.84
N VAL A 31 3.35 -28.41 -10.57
CA VAL A 31 2.88 -27.02 -10.42
C VAL A 31 1.37 -26.88 -10.70
N HIS A 32 0.77 -27.80 -11.45
CA HIS A 32 -0.67 -27.79 -11.74
C HIS A 32 -1.52 -28.29 -10.57
N ASP A 33 -0.91 -28.96 -9.59
CA ASP A 33 -1.59 -29.56 -8.44
C ASP A 33 -1.37 -28.76 -7.15
N ILE A 34 -0.70 -27.60 -7.24
CA ILE A 34 -0.35 -26.75 -6.10
C ILE A 34 -1.08 -25.41 -6.23
N GLU A 35 -1.78 -25.02 -5.18
CA GLU A 35 -2.24 -23.65 -4.98
C GLU A 35 -1.16 -22.88 -4.20
N ILE A 36 -0.71 -21.74 -4.75
CA ILE A 36 0.25 -20.87 -4.07
C ILE A 36 -0.56 -19.84 -3.29
N ILE A 37 -0.54 -19.99 -1.96
CA ILE A 37 -1.11 -18.99 -1.05
C ILE A 37 -0.02 -17.93 -0.82
N ASP A 38 -0.14 -16.81 -1.52
CA ASP A 38 0.77 -15.67 -1.37
C ASP A 38 0.35 -14.80 -0.18
N ASP A 39 0.82 -15.16 1.01
CA ASP A 39 0.71 -14.34 2.22
C ASP A 39 1.68 -13.13 2.21
N SER A 40 2.53 -13.03 1.17
CA SER A 40 3.50 -11.95 0.97
C SER A 40 2.97 -10.83 0.08
N THR A 41 1.64 -10.72 -0.08
CA THR A 41 1.06 -9.44 -0.47
C THR A 41 1.25 -8.43 0.67
N ASP A 42 2.48 -7.91 0.78
CA ASP A 42 2.68 -6.48 0.95
C ASP A 42 1.78 -5.84 -0.10
N LYS A 43 0.52 -5.59 0.29
CA LYS A 43 -0.43 -4.87 -0.55
C LYS A 43 0.28 -3.58 -0.89
N ALA A 44 0.74 -3.46 -2.14
CA ALA A 44 1.36 -2.26 -2.62
C ALA A 44 0.47 -1.11 -2.17
N ILE A 45 1.01 -0.24 -1.31
CA ILE A 45 0.19 0.79 -0.66
C ILE A 45 -0.42 1.60 -1.79
N ASP A 46 -1.76 1.58 -1.87
CA ASP A 46 -2.49 2.45 -2.77
C ASP A 46 -2.31 3.89 -2.25
N TRP A 47 -1.30 4.55 -2.80
CA TRP A 47 -0.91 5.89 -2.38
C TRP A 47 -1.97 6.92 -2.72
N GLU A 48 -2.83 6.68 -3.72
CA GLU A 48 -3.93 7.56 -4.06
C GLU A 48 -5.06 7.41 -3.03
N GLN A 49 -5.44 6.18 -2.68
CA GLN A 49 -6.38 5.94 -1.58
C GLN A 49 -5.85 6.51 -0.26
N ARG A 50 -4.55 6.32 0.03
CA ARG A 50 -3.94 6.82 1.26
C ARG A 50 -3.95 8.34 1.31
N ARG A 51 -3.71 9.01 0.18
CA ARG A 51 -3.79 10.48 0.04
C ARG A 51 -5.20 10.97 0.30
N TYR A 52 -6.21 10.30 -0.27
CA TYR A 52 -7.62 10.64 -0.05
C TYR A 52 -8.00 10.56 1.44
N GLU A 53 -7.64 9.48 2.14
CA GLU A 53 -7.96 9.35 3.57
C GLU A 53 -7.27 10.43 4.42
N ILE A 54 -6.00 10.75 4.16
CA ILE A 54 -5.30 11.81 4.90
C ILE A 54 -5.94 13.18 4.63
N ALA A 55 -6.26 13.49 3.37
CA ALA A 55 -6.90 14.75 3.03
C ALA A 55 -8.30 14.86 3.65
N LYS A 56 -9.07 13.77 3.68
CA LYS A 56 -10.38 13.72 4.34
C LYS A 56 -10.28 14.01 5.84
N ASP A 57 -9.31 13.41 6.53
CA ASP A 57 -9.08 13.64 7.96
C ASP A 57 -8.63 15.09 8.24
N ALA A 58 -7.73 15.62 7.41
CA ALA A 58 -7.28 17.02 7.51
C ALA A 58 -8.43 18.00 7.25
N LEU A 59 -9.28 17.72 6.25
CA LEU A 59 -10.45 18.54 5.92
C LEU A 59 -11.45 18.56 7.08
N ALA A 60 -11.69 17.43 7.73
CA ALA A 60 -12.55 17.37 8.92
C ALA A 60 -12.01 18.26 10.06
N GLY A 61 -10.69 18.27 10.26
CA GLY A 61 -10.03 19.16 11.21
C GLY A 61 -10.19 20.65 10.85
N ILE A 62 -9.96 20.99 9.57
CA ILE A 62 -10.09 22.36 9.06
C ILE A 62 -11.53 22.88 9.22
N ILE A 63 -12.53 22.08 8.85
CA ILE A 63 -13.95 22.48 8.96
C ILE A 63 -14.37 22.62 10.43
N SER A 64 -13.75 21.88 11.35
CA SER A 64 -14.03 22.01 12.79
C SER A 64 -13.46 23.30 13.39
N GLU A 65 -12.51 23.96 12.71
CA GLU A 65 -11.84 25.19 13.16
C GLU A 65 -12.77 26.43 13.14
N GLU A 66 -13.86 26.40 12.36
CA GLU A 66 -14.91 27.46 12.33
C GLU A 66 -15.56 27.72 13.70
N SER A 67 -15.32 26.85 14.68
CA SER A 67 -15.85 26.97 16.04
C SER A 67 -14.99 27.86 16.97
N ILE A 68 -13.82 28.35 16.53
CA ILE A 68 -12.88 29.10 17.38
C ILE A 68 -13.09 30.61 17.23
N PRO A 69 -13.38 31.36 18.32
CA PRO A 69 -13.50 32.81 18.25
C PRO A 69 -12.17 33.46 17.82
N GLY A 70 -12.17 34.16 16.69
CA GLY A 70 -11.00 34.88 16.17
C GLY A 70 -10.40 34.30 14.88
N THR A 71 -10.88 33.15 14.41
CA THR A 71 -10.53 32.60 13.10
C THR A 71 -11.47 33.17 12.02
N ASP A 72 -10.99 33.27 10.77
CA ASP A 72 -11.80 33.69 9.62
C ASP A 72 -13.04 32.78 9.53
N PRO A 73 -14.26 33.29 9.76
CA PRO A 73 -15.48 32.49 9.84
C PRO A 73 -15.98 32.04 8.46
N PHE A 74 -15.22 32.29 7.39
CA PHE A 74 -15.59 31.95 6.03
C PHE A 74 -14.81 30.74 5.54
N HIS A 75 -15.38 29.54 5.69
CA HIS A 75 -14.95 28.38 4.91
C HIS A 75 -15.25 28.59 3.43
N TYR A 76 -14.18 28.56 2.63
CA TYR A 76 -14.27 28.47 1.18
C TYR A 76 -13.96 27.03 0.81
N ILE A 77 -14.99 26.30 0.37
CA ILE A 77 -14.92 24.86 0.09
C ILE A 77 -13.71 24.50 -0.77
N ASP A 78 -13.43 25.30 -1.80
CA ASP A 78 -12.28 25.15 -2.68
C ASP A 78 -10.94 25.30 -1.95
N LYS A 79 -10.78 26.34 -1.12
CA LYS A 79 -9.56 26.59 -0.36
C LYS A 79 -9.30 25.54 0.71
N ASP A 80 -10.35 25.08 1.40
CA ASP A 80 -10.23 24.09 2.46
C ASP A 80 -9.86 22.72 1.90
N VAL A 81 -10.47 22.34 0.77
CA VAL A 81 -10.10 21.12 0.04
C VAL A 81 -8.66 21.21 -0.48
N SER A 82 -8.24 22.33 -1.06
CA SER A 82 -6.86 22.51 -1.52
C SER A 82 -5.85 22.37 -0.38
N ARG A 83 -6.09 23.02 0.76
CA ARG A 83 -5.22 22.96 1.94
C ARG A 83 -5.14 21.54 2.53
N ALA A 84 -6.26 20.83 2.59
CA ALA A 84 -6.29 19.44 3.05
C ALA A 84 -5.47 18.50 2.15
N ILE A 85 -5.53 18.72 0.84
CA ILE A 85 -4.74 17.98 -0.14
C ILE A 85 -3.23 18.27 0.03
N GLU A 86 -2.85 19.53 0.22
CA GLU A 86 -1.45 19.91 0.46
C GLU A 86 -0.85 19.23 1.70
N TYR A 87 -1.60 19.17 2.80
CA TYR A 87 -1.18 18.42 3.99
C TYR A 87 -0.96 16.93 3.69
N ALA A 88 -1.84 16.31 2.92
CA ALA A 88 -1.71 14.91 2.54
C ALA A 88 -0.46 14.66 1.69
N ASP A 89 -0.17 15.55 0.75
CA ASP A 89 1.00 15.45 -0.15
C ASP A 89 2.33 15.58 0.63
N GLU A 90 2.45 16.54 1.54
CA GLU A 90 3.66 16.68 2.37
C GLU A 90 3.83 15.51 3.35
N LEU A 91 2.75 15.01 3.97
CA LEU A 91 2.81 13.81 4.82
C LEU A 91 3.30 12.57 4.04
N ILE A 92 2.78 12.35 2.85
CA ILE A 92 3.20 11.23 2.00
C ILE A 92 4.67 11.37 1.60
N LYS A 93 5.12 12.58 1.25
CA LYS A 93 6.52 12.87 0.91
C LYS A 93 7.45 12.52 2.06
N HIS A 94 7.10 12.89 3.31
CA HIS A 94 7.85 12.52 4.51
C HIS A 94 7.86 11.01 4.80
N LEU A 95 6.75 10.31 4.54
CA LEU A 95 6.64 8.87 4.75
C LEU A 95 7.43 8.07 3.71
N LYS A 96 7.49 8.55 2.47
CA LYS A 96 8.26 7.93 1.38
C LYS A 96 9.76 8.21 1.42
N SER A 97 10.18 9.26 2.13
CA SER A 97 11.59 9.62 2.27
C SER A 97 12.30 8.96 3.46
N LYS A 98 11.58 8.12 4.22
CA LYS A 98 12.12 7.28 5.30
C LYS A 98 12.42 5.88 4.76
#